data_AF-A0A5D6Y827-F1
#
_entry.id   AF-A0A5D6Y827-F1
#
_cell.length_a   1.000
_cell.length_b   1.000
_cell.length_c   1.000
_cell.angle_alpha   90.00
_cell.angle_beta   90.00
_cell.angle_gamma   90.00
#
_symmetry.space_group_name_H-M   'P 1'
#
loop_
_entity.id
_entity.type
_entity.pdbx_description
1 polymer ?
#
loop_
_entity_poly.entity_id
_entity_poly.type
_entity_poly.pdbx_seq_one_letter_code
_entity_poly.pdbx_strand_id
1 'polypeptide(L)'
;MSTIPNYGGMTNTPKSRSDGEIRALHIKKLFRMIILSPSGGGKTNLLYHILKSSPNVYSHLHVIARNPDQPLYNDLKEKLSEFIAFHDPDEIPPVNAICHNKNDLPEMVVFDDLSSERILQKNVISQYFYRGRHQRLTMIMCAHAFFHLDKMIRLNSEYCFILKANAKRDLQMILKDFNIPITESNFYEVYRRATEHKRQRNAC
;
A
#
# COMPACT_ATOMS: atom_id res chain seq x y z
N MET A 1 39.22 -1.26 32.32
CA MET A 1 38.17 -1.53 31.31
C MET A 1 37.60 -0.19 30.88
N SER A 2 37.81 0.22 29.63
CA SER A 2 37.26 1.45 29.08
C SER A 2 35.76 1.28 28.87
N THR A 3 34.95 2.01 29.64
CA THR A 3 33.51 2.06 29.45
C THR A 3 33.16 2.97 28.29
N ILE A 4 32.09 2.63 27.56
CA ILE A 4 31.56 3.46 26.47
C ILE A 4 31.12 4.80 27.08
N PRO A 5 31.62 5.95 26.57
CA PRO A 5 31.26 7.24 27.12
C PRO A 5 29.77 7.57 26.95
N ASN A 6 29.24 8.39 27.86
CA ASN A 6 27.85 8.83 27.85
C ASN A 6 27.59 9.81 26.68
N TYR A 7 26.91 9.34 25.64
CA TYR A 7 26.54 10.11 24.45
C TYR A 7 25.25 10.96 24.63
N GLY A 8 24.78 11.16 25.87
CA GLY A 8 23.55 11.91 26.19
C GLY A 8 23.52 13.40 25.81
N GLY A 9 24.53 13.92 25.09
CA GLY A 9 24.63 15.33 24.70
C GLY A 9 24.85 15.62 23.21
N MET A 10 24.87 14.62 22.32
CA MET A 10 25.18 14.82 20.88
C MET A 10 24.16 14.22 19.90
N THR A 11 22.90 14.08 20.29
CA THR A 11 21.83 14.03 19.30
C THR A 11 20.95 15.22 19.54
N ASN A 12 21.03 16.22 18.65
CA ASN A 12 19.82 16.98 18.31
C ASN A 12 18.79 15.88 18.06
N THR A 13 17.85 15.69 18.99
CA THR A 13 16.75 14.77 18.79
C THR A 13 16.18 15.23 17.46
N PRO A 14 16.29 14.44 16.37
CA PRO A 14 15.72 14.89 15.11
C PRO A 14 14.27 15.14 15.48
N LYS A 15 13.79 16.39 15.32
CA LYS A 15 12.39 16.73 15.55
C LYS A 15 11.62 15.60 14.87
N SER A 16 11.03 14.71 15.65
CA SER A 16 10.31 13.57 15.10
C SER A 16 9.12 14.22 14.42
N ARG A 17 9.26 14.52 13.13
CA ARG A 17 8.20 15.10 12.33
C ARG A 17 7.11 14.05 12.38
N SER A 18 6.08 14.31 13.18
CA SER A 18 4.97 13.38 13.30
C SER A 18 4.40 13.20 11.90
N ASP A 19 4.42 11.99 11.37
CA ASP A 19 4.02 11.73 9.98
C ASP A 19 2.53 11.98 9.72
N GLY A 20 1.77 12.44 10.71
CA GLY A 20 0.41 12.94 10.58
C GLY A 20 -0.57 11.87 10.10
N GLU A 21 -1.83 12.27 9.98
CA GLU A 21 -2.91 11.38 9.58
C GLU A 21 -3.72 11.98 8.44
N ILE A 22 -4.27 11.10 7.60
CA ILE A 22 -5.36 11.40 6.69
C ILE A 22 -6.65 11.32 7.51
N ARG A 23 -7.07 12.46 8.07
CA ARG A 23 -8.18 12.54 9.04
C ARG A 23 -9.47 11.89 8.54
N ALA A 24 -9.80 12.05 7.26
CA ALA A 24 -11.01 11.48 6.66
C ALA A 24 -11.03 9.94 6.70
N LEU A 25 -9.87 9.30 6.73
CA LEU A 25 -9.71 7.84 6.67
C LEU A 25 -9.24 7.24 7.99
N HIS A 26 -8.82 8.05 8.97
CA HIS A 26 -8.19 7.60 10.22
C HIS A 26 -6.99 6.66 9.99
N ILE A 27 -6.17 6.98 8.99
CA ILE A 27 -4.90 6.29 8.70
C ILE A 27 -3.73 7.28 8.70
N LYS A 28 -2.51 6.78 8.92
CA LYS A 28 -1.29 7.60 8.81
C LYS A 28 -1.12 8.15 7.39
N LYS A 29 -0.37 9.25 7.21
CA LYS A 29 0.00 9.71 5.85
C LYS A 29 1.09 8.85 5.22
N LEU A 30 2.03 8.38 6.03
CA LEU A 30 3.03 7.38 5.63
C LEU A 30 2.57 6.00 6.06
N PHE A 31 2.33 5.13 5.07
CA PHE A 31 1.90 3.77 5.35
C PHE A 31 2.27 2.78 4.26
N ARG A 32 2.13 1.50 4.60
CA ARG A 32 2.24 0.37 3.67
C ARG A 32 0.95 -0.43 3.72
N MET A 33 0.24 -0.51 2.60
CA MET A 33 -1.08 -1.11 2.52
C MET A 33 -1.13 -2.21 1.47
N ILE A 34 -1.85 -3.27 1.79
CA ILE A 34 -2.31 -4.27 0.82
C ILE A 34 -3.82 -4.10 0.62
N ILE A 35 -4.27 -4.04 -0.63
CA ILE A 35 -5.70 -4.11 -0.98
C ILE A 35 -5.97 -5.48 -1.58
N LEU A 36 -6.68 -6.34 -0.85
CA LEU A 36 -7.04 -7.69 -1.28
C LEU A 36 -8.42 -7.69 -1.95
N SER A 37 -8.45 -8.03 -3.24
CA SER A 37 -9.69 -8.27 -3.99
C SER A 37 -9.45 -9.02 -5.31
N PRO A 38 -10.36 -9.90 -5.77
CA PRO A 38 -10.34 -10.42 -7.13
C PRO A 38 -10.40 -9.32 -8.21
N SER A 39 -10.28 -9.73 -9.48
CA SER A 39 -10.54 -8.83 -10.60
C SER A 39 -11.98 -8.31 -10.54
N GLY A 40 -12.20 -7.06 -10.91
CA GLY A 40 -13.51 -6.38 -10.79
C GLY A 40 -14.00 -6.14 -9.34
N GLY A 41 -13.20 -6.48 -8.33
CA GLY A 41 -13.60 -6.39 -6.92
C GLY A 41 -13.43 -5.01 -6.28
N GLY A 42 -13.23 -3.95 -7.07
CA GLY A 42 -13.23 -2.55 -6.62
C GLY A 42 -11.91 -2.00 -6.06
N LYS A 43 -10.76 -2.65 -6.32
CA LYS A 43 -9.44 -2.19 -5.84
C LYS A 43 -9.13 -0.76 -6.28
N THR A 44 -9.29 -0.49 -7.57
CA THR A 44 -9.01 0.81 -8.17
C THR A 44 -9.98 1.88 -7.68
N ASN A 45 -11.24 1.53 -7.40
CA ASN A 45 -12.20 2.45 -6.78
C ASN A 45 -11.80 2.82 -5.34
N LEU A 46 -11.31 1.84 -4.55
CA LEU A 46 -10.78 2.13 -3.22
C LEU A 46 -9.54 3.02 -3.30
N LEU A 47 -8.62 2.74 -4.23
CA LEU A 47 -7.46 3.61 -4.47
C LEU A 47 -7.90 5.05 -4.79
N TYR A 48 -8.86 5.22 -5.70
CA TYR A 48 -9.41 6.53 -6.04
C TYR A 48 -10.04 7.23 -4.81
N HIS A 49 -10.77 6.47 -3.98
CA HIS A 49 -11.34 7.00 -2.75
C HIS A 49 -10.27 7.46 -1.74
N ILE A 50 -9.17 6.71 -1.61
CA ILE A 50 -8.02 7.09 -0.77
C ILE A 50 -7.41 8.40 -1.29
N LEU A 51 -7.17 8.51 -2.59
CA LEU A 51 -6.62 9.71 -3.22
C LEU A 51 -7.53 10.93 -3.01
N LYS A 52 -8.83 10.79 -3.28
CA LYS A 52 -9.83 11.85 -3.09
C LYS A 52 -9.91 12.31 -1.62
N SER A 53 -9.71 11.39 -0.68
CA SER A 53 -9.74 11.66 0.76
C SER A 53 -8.42 12.19 1.31
N SER A 54 -7.40 12.33 0.46
CA SER A 54 -6.04 12.76 0.82
C SER A 54 -5.60 14.04 0.08
N PRO A 55 -6.43 15.10 -0.01
CA PRO A 55 -6.06 16.31 -0.73
C PRO A 55 -4.82 16.97 -0.10
N ASN A 56 -3.87 17.39 -0.93
CA ASN A 56 -2.61 18.04 -0.51
C ASN A 56 -1.76 17.21 0.48
N VAL A 57 -1.96 15.89 0.54
CA VAL A 57 -1.16 15.00 1.40
C VAL A 57 0.09 14.55 0.68
N TYR A 58 -0.02 14.22 -0.61
CA TYR A 58 1.07 13.67 -1.41
C TYR A 58 1.53 14.66 -2.48
N SER A 59 2.84 14.79 -2.69
CA SER A 59 3.43 15.61 -3.75
C SER A 59 3.39 14.94 -5.12
N HIS A 60 3.40 13.61 -5.17
CA HIS A 60 3.41 12.85 -6.42
C HIS A 60 2.82 11.45 -6.25
N LEU A 61 2.24 10.92 -7.33
CA LEU A 61 1.70 9.57 -7.43
C LEU A 61 2.44 8.77 -8.51
N HIS A 62 3.07 7.68 -8.12
CA HIS A 62 3.73 6.73 -9.03
C HIS A 62 2.83 5.50 -9.18
N VAL A 63 2.39 5.20 -10.39
CA VAL A 63 1.60 4.01 -10.69
C VAL A 63 2.43 3.05 -11.51
N ILE A 64 2.58 1.82 -11.02
CA ILE A 64 3.22 0.72 -11.72
C ILE A 64 2.15 -0.33 -11.96
N ALA A 65 1.77 -0.50 -13.22
CA ALA A 65 0.70 -1.42 -13.61
C ALA A 65 0.98 -2.00 -14.99
N ARG A 66 0.63 -3.28 -15.20
CA ARG A 66 0.73 -3.95 -16.52
C ARG A 66 -0.24 -3.39 -17.55
N ASN A 67 -1.38 -2.88 -17.10
CA ASN A 67 -2.38 -2.24 -17.96
C ASN A 67 -2.59 -0.77 -17.55
N PRO A 68 -1.73 0.15 -18.01
CA PRO A 68 -1.81 1.56 -17.66
C PRO A 68 -2.95 2.30 -18.38
N ASP A 69 -3.54 1.71 -19.44
CA ASP A 69 -4.53 2.35 -20.30
C ASP A 69 -5.94 1.84 -20.00
N GLN A 70 -6.40 2.16 -18.79
CA GLN A 70 -7.75 1.88 -18.33
C GLN A 70 -8.49 3.19 -17.98
N PRO A 71 -9.83 3.27 -18.15
CA PRO A 71 -10.57 4.53 -18.04
C PRO A 71 -10.27 5.34 -16.78
N LEU A 72 -10.21 4.67 -15.61
CA LEU A 72 -9.91 5.36 -14.35
C LEU A 72 -8.48 5.93 -14.30
N TYR A 73 -7.51 5.25 -14.91
CA TYR A 73 -6.14 5.75 -15.01
C TYR A 73 -6.03 6.90 -16.00
N ASN A 74 -6.81 6.88 -17.07
CA ASN A 74 -6.90 8.01 -17.99
C ASN A 74 -7.50 9.24 -17.29
N ASP A 75 -8.57 9.05 -16.52
CA ASP A 75 -9.15 10.12 -15.69
C ASP A 75 -8.15 10.67 -14.66
N LEU A 76 -7.31 9.80 -14.06
CA LEU A 76 -6.26 10.22 -13.11
C LEU A 76 -5.13 10.96 -13.82
N LYS A 77 -4.68 10.49 -14.99
CA LYS A 77 -3.68 11.17 -15.84
C LYS A 77 -4.15 12.58 -16.19
N GLU A 78 -5.42 12.73 -16.57
CA GLU A 78 -5.99 14.04 -16.91
C GLU A 78 -6.08 14.97 -15.68
N LYS A 79 -6.62 14.47 -14.56
CA LYS A 79 -6.85 15.29 -13.35
C LYS A 79 -5.56 15.67 -12.61
N LEU A 80 -4.58 14.77 -12.58
CA LEU A 80 -3.34 14.96 -11.84
C LEU A 80 -2.20 15.47 -12.72
N SER A 81 -2.27 15.30 -14.04
CA SER A 81 -1.30 15.83 -15.01
C SER A 81 0.17 15.57 -14.56
N GLU A 82 0.94 16.62 -14.26
CA GLU A 82 2.34 16.51 -13.81
C GLU A 82 2.55 15.88 -12.41
N PHE A 83 1.47 15.65 -11.64
CA PHE A 83 1.53 15.05 -10.31
C PHE A 83 1.38 13.52 -10.31
N ILE A 84 1.28 12.89 -11.49
CA ILE A 84 1.21 11.44 -11.66
C ILE A 84 2.21 10.95 -12.72
N ALA A 85 2.89 9.86 -12.42
CA ALA A 85 3.78 9.16 -13.35
C ALA A 85 3.40 7.68 -13.42
N PHE A 86 3.33 7.15 -14.65
CA PHE A 86 3.18 5.72 -14.89
C PHE A 86 4.54 5.14 -15.27
N HIS A 87 4.90 4.03 -14.64
CA HIS A 87 6.17 3.34 -14.91
C HIS A 87 5.88 1.96 -15.49
N ASP A 88 6.71 1.56 -16.46
CA ASP A 88 6.69 0.21 -16.98
C ASP A 88 7.10 -0.78 -15.86
N PRO A 89 6.34 -1.85 -15.60
CA PRO A 89 6.72 -2.89 -14.65
C PRO A 89 8.08 -3.55 -14.92
N ASP A 90 8.59 -3.49 -16.15
CA ASP A 90 9.90 -4.02 -16.52
C ASP A 90 11.03 -2.99 -16.30
N GLU A 91 10.70 -1.71 -16.10
CA GLU A 91 11.64 -0.60 -15.90
C GLU A 91 11.33 0.22 -14.64
N ILE A 92 10.95 -0.47 -13.55
CA ILE A 92 10.66 0.21 -12.27
C ILE A 92 11.93 0.86 -11.73
N PRO A 93 11.93 2.17 -11.42
CA PRO A 93 13.08 2.82 -10.82
C PRO A 93 13.44 2.16 -9.47
N PRO A 94 14.69 2.22 -9.01
CA PRO A 94 15.01 1.80 -7.65
C PRO A 94 14.40 2.77 -6.63
N VAL A 95 14.14 2.27 -5.41
CA VAL A 95 13.43 3.02 -4.34
C VAL A 95 14.02 4.41 -4.06
N ASN A 96 15.34 4.55 -4.16
CA ASN A 96 16.07 5.80 -3.94
C ASN A 96 15.97 6.80 -5.10
N ALA A 97 15.53 6.37 -6.29
CA ALA A 97 15.40 7.23 -7.47
C ALA A 97 13.98 7.78 -7.67
N ILE A 98 12.96 7.18 -7.04
CA ILE A 98 11.56 7.65 -7.14
C ILE A 98 11.35 8.99 -6.42
N CYS A 99 12.12 9.28 -5.38
CA CYS A 99 11.82 10.37 -4.46
C CYS A 99 12.17 11.74 -5.06
N HIS A 100 11.16 12.56 -5.33
CA HIS A 100 11.33 13.95 -5.73
C HIS A 100 11.19 14.94 -4.57
N ASN A 101 10.63 14.52 -3.42
CA ASN A 101 10.51 15.23 -2.12
C ASN A 101 10.34 16.76 -2.25
N LYS A 102 9.59 17.21 -3.26
CA LYS A 102 9.27 18.62 -3.44
C LYS A 102 8.42 19.03 -2.24
N ASN A 103 8.89 20.03 -1.50
CA ASN A 103 8.19 20.61 -0.35
C ASN A 103 8.00 19.68 0.87
N ASP A 104 8.85 18.65 1.06
CA ASP A 104 8.84 17.76 2.25
C ASP A 104 7.55 16.93 2.44
N LEU A 105 6.70 16.89 1.41
CA LEU A 105 5.51 16.05 1.37
C LEU A 105 5.86 14.62 0.95
N PRO A 106 5.15 13.60 1.49
CA PRO A 106 5.32 12.22 1.06
C PRO A 106 4.86 12.00 -0.38
N GLU A 107 5.31 10.92 -1.00
CA GLU A 107 4.85 10.46 -2.32
C GLU A 107 4.17 9.10 -2.19
N MET A 108 3.25 8.79 -3.11
CA MET A 108 2.53 7.52 -3.11
C MET A 108 2.98 6.66 -4.28
N VAL A 109 3.28 5.38 -3.99
CA VAL A 109 3.63 4.36 -4.98
C VAL A 109 2.56 3.27 -4.97
N VAL A 110 1.94 3.03 -6.11
CA VAL A 110 0.88 2.04 -6.31
C VAL A 110 1.39 0.95 -7.24
N PHE A 111 1.35 -0.29 -6.75
CA PHE A 111 1.59 -1.49 -7.54
C PHE A 111 0.26 -2.16 -7.83
N ASP A 112 -0.21 -2.09 -9.08
CA ASP A 112 -1.48 -2.68 -9.50
C ASP A 112 -1.31 -3.78 -10.54
N ASP A 113 -2.08 -4.86 -10.37
CA ASP A 113 -2.01 -6.06 -11.22
C ASP A 113 -0.64 -6.79 -11.28
N LEU A 114 0.23 -6.59 -10.28
CA LEU A 114 1.56 -7.22 -10.21
C LEU A 114 1.62 -8.42 -9.23
N SER A 115 0.49 -8.82 -8.66
CA SER A 115 0.44 -9.83 -7.59
C SER A 115 0.76 -11.26 -8.02
N SER A 116 0.77 -11.54 -9.32
CA SER A 116 1.22 -12.81 -9.90
C SER A 116 2.72 -12.82 -10.23
N GLU A 117 3.38 -11.66 -10.26
CA GLU A 117 4.77 -11.53 -10.71
C GLU A 117 5.77 -11.81 -9.60
N ARG A 118 6.01 -13.09 -9.32
CA ARG A 118 6.81 -13.54 -8.15
C ARG A 118 8.24 -12.98 -8.13
N ILE A 119 8.91 -12.94 -9.29
CA ILE A 119 10.30 -12.45 -9.39
C ILE A 119 10.35 -10.95 -9.15
N LEU A 120 9.46 -10.19 -9.80
CA LEU A 120 9.34 -8.74 -9.63
C LEU A 120 9.01 -8.38 -8.18
N GLN A 121 8.06 -9.09 -7.57
CA GLN A 121 7.70 -8.90 -6.17
C GLN A 121 8.88 -9.11 -5.24
N LYS A 122 9.61 -10.22 -5.41
CA LYS A 122 10.73 -10.58 -4.54
C LYS A 122 11.90 -9.63 -4.68
N ASN A 123 12.27 -9.28 -5.91
CA ASN A 123 13.53 -8.58 -6.19
C ASN A 123 13.39 -7.06 -6.17
N VAL A 124 12.20 -6.53 -6.52
CA VAL A 124 11.98 -5.09 -6.71
C VAL A 124 10.93 -4.56 -5.74
N ILE A 125 9.68 -5.05 -5.79
CA ILE A 125 8.57 -4.47 -5.01
C ILE A 125 8.80 -4.65 -3.50
N SER A 126 9.37 -5.77 -3.07
CA SER A 126 9.72 -5.99 -1.65
C SER A 126 10.59 -4.86 -1.10
N GLN A 127 11.54 -4.34 -1.90
CA GLN A 127 12.42 -3.25 -1.50
C GLN A 127 11.68 -1.97 -1.18
N TYR A 128 10.62 -1.67 -1.94
CA TYR A 128 9.73 -0.54 -1.63
C TYR A 128 9.08 -0.71 -0.26
N PHE A 129 8.61 -1.91 0.06
CA PHE A 129 7.93 -2.16 1.34
C PHE A 129 8.84 -2.09 2.56
N TYR A 130 10.12 -2.50 2.50
CA TYR A 130 11.00 -2.39 3.68
C TYR A 130 11.89 -1.13 3.68
N ARG A 131 12.18 -0.50 2.52
CA ARG A 131 13.04 0.71 2.42
C ARG A 131 12.28 2.00 2.18
N GLY A 132 11.11 1.95 1.54
CA GLY A 132 10.38 3.13 1.06
C GLY A 132 10.02 4.13 2.16
N ARG A 133 9.77 3.66 3.38
CA ARG A 133 9.51 4.53 4.55
C ARG A 133 10.64 5.55 4.80
N HIS A 134 11.90 5.16 4.54
CA HIS A 134 13.05 6.04 4.72
C HIS A 134 13.13 7.13 3.64
N GLN A 135 12.40 6.94 2.55
CA GLN A 135 12.24 7.88 1.44
C GLN A 135 10.90 8.62 1.48
N ARG A 136 10.15 8.55 2.60
CA ARG A 136 8.81 9.15 2.76
C ARG A 136 7.81 8.68 1.69
N LEU A 137 7.92 7.41 1.29
CA LEU A 137 6.98 6.78 0.38
C LEU A 137 5.86 6.07 1.13
N THR A 138 4.63 6.30 0.67
CA THR A 138 3.47 5.45 0.96
C THR A 138 3.36 4.39 -0.11
N MET A 139 3.21 3.14 0.27
CA MET A 139 3.12 2.01 -0.66
C MET A 139 1.72 1.38 -0.61
N ILE A 140 1.14 1.15 -1.78
CA ILE A 140 -0.10 0.40 -1.95
C ILE A 140 0.16 -0.77 -2.90
N MET A 141 -0.10 -2.00 -2.45
CA MET A 141 -0.09 -3.21 -3.30
C MET A 141 -1.53 -3.70 -3.49
N CYS A 142 -2.00 -3.67 -4.73
CA CYS A 142 -3.25 -4.31 -5.12
C CYS A 142 -2.99 -5.81 -5.38
N ALA A 143 -3.75 -6.67 -4.70
CA ALA A 143 -3.51 -8.11 -4.71
C ALA A 143 -4.79 -8.91 -4.99
N HIS A 144 -4.66 -9.94 -5.84
CA HIS A 144 -5.74 -10.90 -6.10
C HIS A 144 -5.78 -12.04 -5.07
N ALA A 145 -4.63 -12.38 -4.48
CA ALA A 145 -4.50 -13.39 -3.46
C ALA A 145 -3.39 -12.95 -2.49
N PHE A 146 -3.71 -12.91 -1.20
CA PHE A 146 -2.75 -12.52 -0.16
C PHE A 146 -1.67 -13.57 0.00
N PHE A 147 -2.03 -14.85 -0.15
CA PHE A 147 -1.09 -15.95 0.00
C PHE A 147 0.05 -15.93 -1.03
N HIS A 148 -0.21 -15.37 -2.23
CA HIS A 148 0.75 -15.30 -3.32
C HIS A 148 1.75 -14.15 -3.19
N LEU A 149 1.45 -13.14 -2.35
CA LEU A 149 2.34 -12.00 -2.19
C LEU A 149 3.67 -12.44 -1.58
N ASP A 150 4.77 -11.75 -1.93
CA ASP A 150 6.05 -12.01 -1.27
C ASP A 150 5.98 -11.76 0.25
N LYS A 151 6.68 -12.59 1.03
CA LYS A 151 6.65 -12.51 2.51
C LYS A 151 7.11 -11.14 3.03
N MET A 152 8.10 -10.53 2.39
CA MET A 152 8.61 -9.22 2.81
C MET A 152 7.56 -8.13 2.59
N ILE A 153 6.74 -8.21 1.53
CA ILE A 153 5.64 -7.28 1.31
C ILE A 153 4.61 -7.41 2.43
N ARG A 154 4.18 -8.64 2.75
CA ARG A 154 3.15 -8.90 3.76
C ARG A 154 3.58 -8.46 5.16
N LEU A 155 4.77 -8.87 5.61
CA LEU A 155 5.25 -8.58 6.96
C LEU A 155 5.65 -7.11 7.19
N ASN A 156 5.88 -6.35 6.10
CA ASN A 156 6.15 -4.92 6.19
C ASN A 156 4.91 -4.06 5.94
N SER A 157 3.75 -4.67 5.68
CA SER A 157 2.49 -3.94 5.53
C SER A 157 1.87 -3.63 6.88
N GLU A 158 1.36 -2.41 7.03
CA GLU A 158 0.72 -1.91 8.26
C GLU A 158 -0.81 -2.02 8.17
N TYR A 159 -1.34 -1.98 6.94
CA TYR A 159 -2.77 -2.09 6.68
C TYR A 159 -3.06 -3.19 5.66
N CYS A 160 -4.16 -3.92 5.87
CA CYS A 160 -4.74 -4.81 4.86
C CYS A 160 -6.23 -4.50 4.70
N PHE A 161 -6.61 -3.94 3.56
CA PHE A 161 -8.00 -3.72 3.20
C PHE A 161 -8.52 -4.94 2.44
N ILE A 162 -9.46 -5.66 3.04
CA ILE A 162 -10.07 -6.85 2.45
C ILE A 162 -11.40 -6.43 1.82
N LEU A 163 -11.42 -6.26 0.50
CA LEU A 163 -12.67 -6.02 -0.23
C LEU A 163 -13.43 -7.33 -0.45
N LYS A 164 -12.70 -8.37 -0.85
CA LYS A 164 -13.16 -9.77 -0.95
C LYS A 164 -11.94 -10.69 -1.03
N ALA A 165 -11.89 -11.71 -0.18
CA ALA A 165 -10.90 -12.78 -0.27
C ALA A 165 -11.37 -13.88 -1.22
N ASN A 166 -10.45 -14.42 -2.03
CA ASN A 166 -10.74 -15.52 -2.95
C ASN A 166 -10.71 -16.88 -2.25
N ALA A 167 -9.87 -17.04 -1.23
CA ALA A 167 -9.72 -18.28 -0.49
C ALA A 167 -9.70 -18.05 1.02
N LYS A 168 -10.21 -19.03 1.77
CA LYS A 168 -10.07 -19.09 3.24
C LYS A 168 -8.60 -18.99 3.68
N ARG A 169 -7.69 -19.56 2.89
CA ARG A 169 -6.23 -19.49 3.11
C ARG A 169 -5.70 -18.06 3.18
N ASP A 170 -6.23 -17.13 2.39
CA ASP A 170 -5.82 -15.72 2.44
C ASP A 170 -6.14 -15.13 3.81
N LEU A 171 -7.36 -15.36 4.31
CA LEU A 171 -7.82 -14.86 5.60
C LEU A 171 -7.02 -15.44 6.76
N GLN A 172 -6.68 -16.74 6.72
CA GLN A 172 -5.82 -17.39 7.72
C GLN A 172 -4.43 -16.74 7.77
N MET A 173 -3.84 -16.50 6.59
CA MET A 173 -2.54 -15.85 6.51
C MET A 173 -2.59 -14.40 6.97
N ILE A 174 -3.65 -13.65 6.65
CA ILE A 174 -3.83 -12.27 7.14
C ILE A 174 -3.88 -12.26 8.67
N LEU A 175 -4.71 -13.11 9.28
CA LEU A 175 -4.85 -13.20 10.73
C LEU A 175 -3.49 -13.43 11.42
N LYS A 176 -2.68 -14.33 10.84
CA LYS A 176 -1.35 -14.67 11.34
C LYS A 176 -0.33 -13.54 11.12
N ASP A 177 -0.22 -13.04 9.89
CA ASP A 177 0.82 -12.07 9.52
C ASP A 177 0.59 -10.70 10.19
N PHE A 178 -0.67 -10.30 10.41
CA PHE A 178 -1.02 -9.07 11.14
C PHE A 178 -1.13 -9.26 12.66
N ASN A 179 -0.97 -10.49 13.16
CA ASN A 179 -1.06 -10.82 14.59
C ASN A 179 -2.32 -10.24 15.27
N ILE A 180 -3.48 -10.40 14.61
CA ILE A 180 -4.75 -9.84 15.12
C ILE A 180 -5.20 -10.70 16.32
N PRO A 181 -5.46 -10.12 17.50
CA PRO A 181 -5.70 -10.85 18.75
C PRO A 181 -7.14 -11.39 18.86
N ILE A 182 -7.62 -12.09 17.84
CA ILE A 182 -8.93 -12.74 17.80
C ILE A 182 -8.82 -14.16 17.24
N THR A 183 -9.82 -14.99 17.53
CA THR A 183 -9.87 -16.35 16.98
C THR A 183 -10.17 -16.34 15.48
N GLU A 184 -9.75 -17.40 14.79
CA GLU A 184 -10.05 -17.59 13.37
C GLU A 184 -11.56 -17.56 13.08
N SER A 185 -12.36 -18.17 13.95
CA SER A 185 -13.83 -18.17 13.82
C SER A 185 -14.41 -16.75 13.90
N ASN A 186 -13.98 -15.96 14.89
CA ASN A 186 -14.46 -14.59 15.06
C ASN A 186 -14.05 -13.72 13.87
N PHE A 187 -12.82 -13.89 13.36
CA PHE A 187 -12.37 -13.16 12.17
C PHE A 187 -13.22 -13.46 10.94
N TYR A 188 -13.57 -14.73 10.71
CA TYR A 188 -14.46 -15.10 9.59
C TYR A 188 -15.88 -14.59 9.75
N GLU A 189 -16.39 -14.56 10.96
CA GLU A 189 -17.70 -13.99 11.24
C GLU A 189 -17.72 -12.49 10.92
N VAL A 190 -16.72 -11.74 11.43
CA VAL A 190 -16.57 -10.30 11.13
C VAL A 190 -16.42 -10.07 9.64
N TYR A 191 -15.56 -10.84 8.96
CA TYR A 191 -15.40 -10.76 7.51
C TYR A 191 -16.70 -11.04 6.76
N ARG A 192 -17.43 -12.10 7.14
CA ARG A 192 -18.71 -12.48 6.51
C ARG A 192 -19.73 -11.36 6.66
N ARG A 193 -19.94 -10.84 7.88
CA ARG A 193 -20.85 -9.71 8.15
C ARG A 193 -20.46 -8.47 7.34
N ALA A 194 -19.17 -8.14 7.26
CA ALA A 194 -18.67 -6.99 6.51
C ALA A 194 -18.79 -7.14 4.98
N THR A 195 -18.94 -8.36 4.46
CA THR A 195 -19.01 -8.65 3.02
C THR A 195 -20.36 -9.18 2.54
N GLU A 196 -21.31 -9.38 3.45
CA GLU A 196 -22.63 -9.98 3.18
C GLU A 196 -23.43 -9.22 2.11
N HIS A 197 -23.38 -7.89 2.14
CA HIS A 197 -24.13 -7.03 1.21
C HIS A 197 -23.42 -6.77 -0.14
N LYS A 198 -22.22 -7.33 -0.36
CA LYS A 198 -21.44 -7.16 -1.61
C LYS A 198 -21.68 -8.27 -2.65
N ARG A 199 -22.86 -8.90 -2.67
CA ARG A 199 -23.33 -9.57 -3.89
C ARG A 199 -23.56 -8.50 -4.95
N GLN A 200 -22.53 -8.20 -5.75
CA GLN A 200 -22.67 -7.46 -6.99
C GLN A 200 -23.85 -8.07 -7.74
N ARG A 201 -24.84 -7.23 -8.05
CA ARG A 201 -25.80 -7.52 -9.11
C ARG A 201 -24.95 -7.92 -10.31
N ASN A 202 -25.10 -9.16 -10.78
CA ASN A 202 -24.69 -9.53 -12.12
C ASN A 202 -25.49 -8.59 -13.04
N ALA A 203 -24.88 -7.50 -13.47
CA ALA A 203 -25.43 -6.71 -14.55
C ALA A 203 -25.12 -7.47 -15.84
N CYS A 204 -26.20 -7.76 -16.56
CA CYS A 204 -26.27 -8.43 -17.85
C CYS A 204 -25.31 -7.87 -18.89
#